data_AF-A0AAW1KWV7-F1
#
_entry.id   AF-A0AAW1KWV7-F1
#
_cell.length_a   1.000
_cell.length_b   1.000
_cell.length_c   1.000
_cell.angle_alpha   90.00
_cell.angle_beta   90.00
_cell.angle_gamma   90.00
#
_symmetry.space_group_name_H-M   'P 1'
#
loop_
_entity.id
_entity.type
_entity.pdbx_description
1 polymer ?
#
loop_
_entity_poly.entity_id
_entity_poly.type
_entity_poly.pdbx_seq_one_letter_code
_entity_poly.pdbx_strand_id
1 'polypeptide(L)'
;MDLPYYLSVRVFLRGTNMFAYCLKVTSNWYQVEVCSSKTTQWKTIGKPFFEPNVLHFKNGVFCKGAIHWLKTSSICLYFDVDNELMKSTPEPPQWKQCPSYSHEYFGRANDHLYFVVKRRLPNCTLLQMKANYSGWFVKCVIDLDRLAKNFPFMARNFDYTPEFLPHYECNVLCVAGLEGESDIDEGDVELLVSMPGKIVRFNPRTNASREIGRLPLYPYNDSVWYKDFSVNEYFETICPV
;
A
#
# COMPACT_ATOMS: atom_id res chain seq x y z
N MET A 1 -13.15 -31.84 -2.31
CA MET A 1 -13.62 -30.69 -3.10
C MET A 1 -13.30 -29.47 -2.28
N ASP A 2 -12.30 -28.68 -2.69
CA ASP A 2 -11.99 -27.43 -2.00
C ASP A 2 -13.09 -26.42 -2.33
N LEU A 3 -13.77 -25.92 -1.30
CA LEU A 3 -14.77 -24.87 -1.44
C LEU A 3 -14.07 -23.59 -1.89
N PRO A 4 -14.63 -22.85 -2.87
CA PRO A 4 -14.07 -21.58 -3.26
C PRO A 4 -14.16 -20.59 -2.10
N TYR A 5 -13.09 -19.81 -1.90
CA TYR A 5 -13.07 -18.73 -0.91
C TYR A 5 -12.59 -17.44 -1.58
N TYR A 6 -12.99 -16.31 -0.96
CA TYR A 6 -12.74 -14.98 -1.47
C TYR A 6 -11.55 -14.35 -0.75
N LEU A 7 -10.55 -13.90 -1.50
CA LEU A 7 -9.29 -13.40 -0.92
C LEU A 7 -9.26 -11.89 -0.71
N SER A 8 -10.04 -11.14 -1.49
CA SER A 8 -10.04 -9.68 -1.47
C SER A 8 -11.37 -9.17 -1.97
N VAL A 9 -12.00 -8.25 -1.24
CA VAL A 9 -13.10 -7.44 -1.74
C VAL A 9 -12.58 -6.01 -1.79
N ARG A 10 -12.80 -5.33 -2.92
CA ARG A 10 -12.54 -3.90 -3.07
C ARG A 10 -13.76 -3.22 -3.64
N VAL A 11 -14.17 -2.17 -2.95
CA VAL A 11 -15.33 -1.37 -3.32
C VAL A 11 -14.81 -0.05 -3.85
N PHE A 12 -15.34 0.39 -4.98
CA PHE A 12 -15.03 1.68 -5.54
C PHE A 12 -16.22 2.30 -6.25
N LEU A 13 -16.22 3.63 -6.28
CA LEU A 13 -17.23 4.44 -6.93
C LEU A 13 -16.84 4.73 -8.39
N ARG A 14 -17.80 4.59 -9.30
CA ARG A 14 -17.73 5.09 -10.68
C ARG A 14 -18.97 5.92 -10.94
N GLY A 15 -18.83 7.25 -10.85
CA GLY A 15 -19.96 8.17 -10.79
C GLY A 15 -20.76 7.96 -9.51
N THR A 16 -22.07 7.74 -9.63
CA THR A 16 -22.97 7.45 -8.49
C THR A 16 -23.16 5.95 -8.23
N ASN A 17 -22.49 5.08 -8.99
CA ASN A 17 -22.64 3.63 -8.86
C ASN A 17 -21.41 3.04 -8.17
N MET A 18 -21.65 2.26 -7.13
CA MET A 18 -20.64 1.53 -6.38
C MET A 18 -20.41 0.17 -7.05
N PHE A 19 -19.16 -0.25 -7.13
CA PHE A 19 -18.77 -1.55 -7.64
C PHE A 19 -17.88 -2.26 -6.63
N ALA A 20 -18.25 -3.50 -6.29
CA ALA A 20 -17.46 -4.40 -5.47
C ALA A 20 -16.79 -5.43 -6.38
N TYR A 21 -15.46 -5.44 -6.39
CA TYR A 21 -14.67 -6.44 -7.10
C TYR A 21 -14.11 -7.42 -6.10
N CYS A 22 -14.23 -8.69 -6.45
CA CYS A 22 -13.77 -9.77 -5.63
C CYS A 22 -12.90 -10.74 -6.42
N LEU A 23 -11.87 -11.25 -5.77
CA LEU A 23 -11.09 -12.33 -6.30
C LEU A 23 -11.50 -13.65 -5.66
N LYS A 24 -12.10 -14.50 -6.48
CA LYS A 24 -12.48 -15.87 -6.15
C LYS A 24 -11.33 -16.82 -6.45
N VAL A 25 -11.08 -17.71 -5.51
CA VAL A 25 -10.05 -18.74 -5.63
C VAL A 25 -10.69 -20.10 -5.70
N THR A 26 -10.28 -20.90 -6.68
CA THR A 26 -10.64 -22.32 -6.78
C THR A 26 -9.35 -23.10 -6.98
N SER A 27 -8.88 -23.77 -5.93
CA SER A 27 -7.54 -24.38 -5.87
C SER A 27 -6.43 -23.34 -6.17
N ASN A 28 -5.77 -23.41 -7.32
CA ASN A 28 -4.71 -22.48 -7.74
C ASN A 28 -5.13 -21.53 -8.88
N TRP A 29 -6.43 -21.52 -9.21
CA TRP A 29 -6.99 -20.64 -10.22
C TRP A 29 -7.71 -19.48 -9.56
N TYR A 30 -7.56 -18.31 -10.18
CA TYR A 30 -8.12 -17.07 -9.74
C TYR A 30 -9.10 -16.55 -10.78
N GLN A 31 -10.21 -16.02 -10.30
CA GLN A 31 -11.25 -15.44 -11.13
C GLN A 31 -11.74 -14.14 -10.49
N VAL A 32 -11.91 -13.10 -11.31
CA VAL A 32 -12.50 -11.84 -10.86
C VAL A 32 -14.02 -11.92 -10.99
N GLU A 33 -14.71 -11.56 -9.92
CA GLU A 33 -16.16 -11.34 -9.89
C GLU A 33 -16.42 -9.87 -9.52
N VAL A 34 -17.44 -9.27 -10.14
CA VAL A 34 -17.86 -7.89 -9.87
C VAL A 34 -19.34 -7.85 -9.53
N CYS A 35 -19.71 -7.04 -8.54
CA CYS A 35 -21.08 -6.67 -8.24
C CYS A 35 -21.22 -5.16 -8.33
N SER A 36 -22.35 -4.66 -8.84
CA SER A 36 -22.66 -3.23 -8.84
C SER A 36 -23.83 -2.95 -7.91
N SER A 37 -23.86 -1.78 -7.27
CA SER A 37 -24.99 -1.37 -6.42
C SER A 37 -26.32 -1.32 -7.19
N LYS A 38 -26.29 -1.13 -8.52
CA LYS A 38 -27.49 -1.13 -9.37
C LYS A 38 -28.05 -2.52 -9.64
N THR A 39 -27.19 -3.50 -9.89
CA THR A 39 -27.63 -4.85 -10.27
C THR A 39 -27.73 -5.78 -9.08
N THR A 40 -26.96 -5.53 -8.01
CA THR A 40 -26.85 -6.37 -6.80
C THR A 40 -26.52 -7.85 -7.08
N GLN A 41 -26.04 -8.14 -8.29
CA GLN A 41 -25.69 -9.47 -8.75
C GLN A 41 -24.21 -9.56 -9.05
N TRP A 42 -23.59 -10.64 -8.59
CA TRP A 42 -22.21 -10.97 -8.92
C TRP A 42 -22.12 -11.50 -10.35
N LYS A 43 -21.19 -10.93 -11.11
CA LYS A 43 -20.87 -11.33 -12.48
C LYS A 43 -19.39 -11.68 -12.56
N THR A 44 -19.09 -12.83 -13.14
CA THR A 44 -17.72 -13.21 -13.51
C THR A 44 -17.23 -12.36 -14.68
N ILE A 45 -16.05 -11.77 -14.56
CA ILE A 45 -15.43 -10.93 -15.59
C ILE A 45 -13.99 -11.36 -15.87
N GLY A 46 -13.56 -11.24 -17.13
CA GLY A 46 -12.26 -11.70 -17.58
C GLY A 46 -12.10 -13.23 -17.53
N LYS A 47 -10.95 -13.70 -18.02
CA LYS A 47 -10.62 -15.13 -18.02
C LYS A 47 -10.02 -15.58 -16.68
N PRO A 48 -10.26 -16.83 -16.25
CA PRO A 48 -9.52 -17.40 -15.14
C PRO A 48 -8.02 -17.36 -15.42
N PHE A 49 -7.23 -17.08 -14.39
CA PHE A 49 -5.78 -17.08 -14.50
C PHE A 49 -5.16 -17.95 -13.41
N PHE A 50 -4.03 -18.55 -13.74
CA PHE A 50 -3.25 -19.36 -12.82
C PHE A 50 -2.08 -18.51 -12.31
N GLU A 51 -1.89 -18.48 -11.00
CA GLU A 51 -0.67 -17.95 -10.39
C GLU A 51 -0.14 -18.94 -9.35
N PRO A 52 1.07 -19.49 -9.52
CA PRO A 52 1.62 -20.50 -8.61
C PRO A 52 2.14 -19.92 -7.29
N ASN A 53 2.40 -18.61 -7.23
CA ASN A 53 2.95 -17.95 -6.05
C ASN A 53 1.83 -17.52 -5.08
N VAL A 54 2.11 -17.57 -3.78
CA VAL A 54 1.21 -17.01 -2.76
C VAL A 54 1.09 -15.51 -2.99
N LEU A 55 -0.08 -15.08 -3.45
CA LEU A 55 -0.38 -13.68 -3.65
C LEU A 55 -0.99 -13.10 -2.39
N HIS A 56 -0.47 -11.95 -1.93
CA HIS A 56 -1.04 -11.20 -0.82
C HIS A 56 -2.21 -10.33 -1.32
N PHE A 57 -3.28 -10.99 -1.77
CA PHE A 57 -4.46 -10.33 -2.31
C PHE A 57 -5.23 -9.46 -1.29
N LYS A 58 -4.91 -9.57 0.00
CA LYS A 58 -5.52 -8.76 1.06
C LYS A 58 -5.39 -7.25 0.83
N ASN A 59 -4.41 -6.80 0.04
CA ASN A 59 -4.04 -5.38 -0.12
C ASN A 59 -4.19 -4.87 -1.57
N GLY A 60 -5.32 -5.16 -2.23
CA GLY A 60 -5.60 -4.64 -3.57
C GLY A 60 -5.74 -3.12 -3.60
N VAL A 61 -5.22 -2.46 -4.65
CA VAL A 61 -5.26 -1.00 -4.83
C VAL A 61 -5.88 -0.64 -6.18
N PHE A 62 -6.97 0.12 -6.18
CA PHE A 62 -7.55 0.65 -7.41
C PHE A 62 -6.81 1.93 -7.84
N CYS A 63 -6.36 1.98 -9.08
CA CYS A 63 -5.65 3.13 -9.65
C CYS A 63 -5.79 3.09 -11.17
N LYS A 64 -6.01 4.23 -11.85
CA LYS A 64 -6.02 4.30 -13.32
C LYS A 64 -6.87 3.24 -14.02
N GLY A 65 -8.08 2.98 -13.50
CA GLY A 65 -9.00 2.00 -14.10
C GLY A 65 -8.59 0.53 -13.92
N ALA A 66 -7.61 0.24 -13.05
CA ALA A 66 -7.16 -1.11 -12.80
C ALA A 66 -7.02 -1.41 -11.30
N ILE A 67 -7.17 -2.69 -10.94
CA ILE A 67 -6.96 -3.17 -9.57
C ILE A 67 -5.59 -3.84 -9.50
N HIS A 68 -4.76 -3.43 -8.55
CA HIS A 68 -3.36 -3.82 -8.44
C HIS A 68 -3.10 -4.64 -7.18
N TRP A 69 -2.27 -5.66 -7.28
CA TRP A 69 -1.84 -6.48 -6.16
C TRP A 69 -0.33 -6.73 -6.22
N LEU A 70 0.32 -6.68 -5.07
CA LEU A 70 1.73 -7.07 -4.97
C LEU A 70 1.87 -8.59 -4.82
N LYS A 71 2.79 -9.15 -5.60
CA LYS A 71 3.31 -10.49 -5.37
C LYS A 71 4.37 -10.45 -4.25
N THR A 72 4.56 -11.57 -3.58
CA THR A 72 5.72 -11.80 -2.68
C THR A 72 7.06 -11.62 -3.42
N SER A 73 7.07 -11.89 -4.74
CA SER A 73 8.21 -11.66 -5.62
C SER A 73 8.35 -10.21 -6.13
N SER A 74 7.58 -9.25 -5.58
CA SER A 74 7.56 -7.80 -5.92
C SER A 74 7.12 -7.41 -7.33
N ILE A 75 6.72 -8.37 -8.16
CA ILE A 75 5.95 -8.07 -9.36
C ILE A 75 4.59 -7.51 -8.92
N CYS A 76 4.11 -6.45 -9.56
CA CYS A 76 2.71 -6.05 -9.41
C CYS A 76 1.89 -6.78 -10.47
N LEU A 77 0.84 -7.48 -10.06
CA LEU A 77 -0.23 -7.89 -10.96
C LEU A 77 -1.29 -6.81 -10.97
N TYR A 78 -1.95 -6.63 -12.11
CA TYR A 78 -3.11 -5.78 -12.16
C TYR A 78 -4.16 -6.26 -13.14
N PHE A 79 -5.41 -6.12 -12.74
CA PHE A 79 -6.57 -6.40 -13.57
C PHE A 79 -7.06 -5.09 -14.18
N ASP A 80 -6.91 -4.96 -15.49
CA ASP A 80 -7.46 -3.89 -16.30
C ASP A 80 -8.97 -4.09 -16.40
N VAL A 81 -9.73 -3.19 -15.75
CA VAL A 81 -11.18 -3.35 -15.60
C VAL A 81 -11.91 -3.18 -16.92
N ASP A 82 -11.50 -2.21 -17.74
CA ASP A 82 -12.20 -1.89 -18.98
C ASP A 82 -11.94 -2.96 -20.06
N ASN A 83 -10.73 -3.54 -20.09
CA ASN A 83 -10.39 -4.61 -21.02
C ASN A 83 -10.64 -6.02 -20.45
N GLU A 84 -10.95 -6.14 -19.16
CA GLU A 84 -11.09 -7.40 -18.42
C GLU A 84 -9.88 -8.34 -18.54
N LEU A 85 -8.67 -7.76 -18.49
CA LEU A 85 -7.40 -8.48 -18.71
C LEU A 85 -6.47 -8.39 -17.50
N MET A 86 -5.93 -9.53 -17.10
CA MET A 86 -4.84 -9.60 -16.13
C MET A 86 -3.50 -9.30 -16.82
N LYS A 87 -2.73 -8.36 -16.25
CA LYS A 87 -1.43 -7.90 -16.73
C LYS A 87 -0.43 -7.87 -15.57
N SER A 88 0.84 -7.74 -15.88
CA SER A 88 1.92 -7.62 -14.90
C SER A 88 2.78 -6.41 -15.20
N THR A 89 3.49 -5.93 -14.17
CA THR A 89 4.46 -4.83 -14.29
C THR A 89 5.88 -5.37 -14.20
N PRO A 90 6.88 -4.61 -14.67
CA PRO A 90 8.26 -4.87 -14.32
C PRO A 90 8.48 -4.83 -12.81
N GLU A 91 9.51 -5.55 -12.34
CA GLU A 91 9.93 -5.53 -10.94
C GLU A 91 10.49 -4.14 -10.56
N PRO A 92 10.33 -3.71 -9.30
CA PRO A 92 10.97 -2.50 -8.81
C PRO A 92 12.50 -2.57 -8.91
N PRO A 93 13.18 -1.44 -9.16
CA PRO A 93 14.63 -1.35 -9.04
C PRO A 93 15.08 -1.89 -7.69
N GLN A 94 16.17 -2.67 -7.68
CA GLN A 94 16.90 -3.11 -6.47
C GLN A 94 16.25 -4.28 -5.68
N TRP A 95 15.15 -4.89 -6.15
CA TRP A 95 14.59 -6.07 -5.49
C TRP A 95 15.48 -7.32 -5.60
N LYS A 96 16.11 -7.53 -6.77
CA LYS A 96 16.99 -8.68 -7.04
C LYS A 96 18.23 -8.76 -6.14
N GLN A 97 18.58 -7.67 -5.45
CA GLN A 97 19.85 -7.54 -4.73
C GLN A 97 19.75 -7.78 -3.22
N CYS A 98 18.55 -7.90 -2.65
CA CYS A 98 18.38 -8.10 -1.21
C CYS A 98 17.08 -8.88 -0.88
N PRO A 99 17.16 -10.10 -0.35
CA PRO A 99 15.98 -10.90 0.00
C PRO A 99 15.26 -10.47 1.30
N SER A 100 15.72 -9.41 1.98
CA SER A 100 15.26 -9.01 3.33
C SER A 100 14.36 -7.77 3.37
N TYR A 101 13.80 -7.34 2.25
CA TYR A 101 12.87 -6.21 2.22
C TYR A 101 11.58 -6.52 2.96
N SER A 102 11.21 -5.67 3.92
CA SER A 102 9.84 -5.64 4.45
C SER A 102 9.02 -4.64 3.64
N HIS A 103 7.91 -5.12 3.08
CA HIS A 103 6.89 -4.27 2.47
C HIS A 103 6.26 -3.42 3.59
N GLU A 104 6.39 -2.09 3.52
CA GLU A 104 5.74 -1.21 4.51
C GLU A 104 4.40 -0.68 4.01
N TYR A 105 4.33 -0.24 2.75
CA TYR A 105 3.11 0.35 2.20
C TYR A 105 2.99 0.12 0.70
N PHE A 106 1.78 -0.16 0.22
CA PHE A 106 1.41 -0.16 -1.19
C PHE A 106 0.04 0.49 -1.35
N GLY A 107 -0.05 1.55 -2.15
CA GLY A 107 -1.28 2.33 -2.29
C GLY A 107 -1.23 3.34 -3.42
N ARG A 108 -2.25 4.21 -3.45
CA ARG A 108 -2.43 5.26 -4.48
C ARG A 108 -2.35 6.64 -3.83
N ALA A 109 -1.82 7.61 -4.57
CA ALA A 109 -2.04 9.04 -4.37
C ALA A 109 -2.00 9.75 -5.73
N ASN A 110 -2.80 10.80 -5.96
CA ASN A 110 -2.79 11.58 -7.22
C ASN A 110 -2.79 10.72 -8.50
N ASP A 111 -3.56 9.62 -8.54
CA ASP A 111 -3.59 8.64 -9.65
C ASP A 111 -2.26 7.94 -9.98
N HIS A 112 -1.31 7.99 -9.07
CA HIS A 112 -0.07 7.23 -9.13
C HIS A 112 -0.05 6.14 -8.06
N LEU A 113 0.57 5.01 -8.40
CA LEU A 113 0.85 3.95 -7.44
C LEU A 113 2.17 4.24 -6.74
N TYR A 114 2.15 4.04 -5.44
CA TYR A 114 3.30 4.20 -4.56
C TYR A 114 3.60 2.91 -3.81
N PHE A 115 4.89 2.68 -3.61
CA PHE A 115 5.38 1.55 -2.86
C PHE A 115 6.49 2.01 -1.92
N VAL A 116 6.33 1.77 -0.62
CA VAL A 116 7.36 2.06 0.39
C VAL A 116 8.04 0.78 0.79
N VAL A 117 9.37 0.81 0.68
CA VAL A 117 10.25 -0.29 0.97
C VAL A 117 11.17 0.10 2.12
N LYS A 118 11.13 -0.65 3.22
CA LYS A 118 12.11 -0.50 4.31
C LYS A 118 13.27 -1.47 4.08
N ARG A 119 14.50 -0.95 4.13
CA ARG A 119 15.73 -1.75 4.23
C ARG A 119 16.09 -1.93 5.70
N ARG A 120 16.82 -3.00 6.04
CA ARG A 120 17.58 -3.02 7.30
C ARG A 120 18.62 -1.91 7.18
N LEU A 121 18.36 -0.74 7.78
CA LEU A 121 19.15 0.51 7.91
C LEU A 121 18.16 1.70 7.96
N PRO A 122 18.48 2.90 8.50
CA PRO A 122 17.49 3.86 8.99
C PRO A 122 16.66 4.56 7.91
N ASN A 123 16.69 4.09 6.67
CA ASN A 123 16.01 4.74 5.56
C ASN A 123 14.92 3.86 4.96
N CYS A 124 13.83 4.50 4.57
CA CYS A 124 12.80 3.91 3.70
C CYS A 124 12.92 4.50 2.29
N THR A 125 12.63 3.72 1.27
CA THR A 125 12.60 4.22 -0.12
C THR A 125 11.16 4.31 -0.57
N LEU A 126 10.75 5.48 -1.07
CA LEU A 126 9.47 5.69 -1.74
C LEU A 126 9.66 5.53 -3.24
N LEU A 127 8.95 4.55 -3.81
CA LEU A 127 8.91 4.27 -5.24
C LEU A 127 7.57 4.73 -5.81
N GLN A 128 7.60 5.25 -7.04
CA GLN A 128 6.42 5.62 -7.81
C GLN A 128 6.41 4.83 -9.13
N MET A 129 5.23 4.36 -9.53
CA MET A 129 5.03 3.70 -10.82
C MET A 129 4.92 4.75 -11.94
N LYS A 130 5.67 4.55 -13.03
CA LYS A 130 5.53 5.38 -14.23
C LYS A 130 4.12 5.28 -14.82
N ALA A 131 3.62 6.36 -15.39
CA ALA A 131 2.25 6.43 -15.89
C ALA A 131 1.91 5.38 -16.97
N ASN A 132 2.90 4.97 -17.77
CA ASN A 132 2.79 3.95 -18.80
C ASN A 132 3.08 2.52 -18.32
N TYR A 133 3.18 2.30 -17.00
CA TYR A 133 3.53 1.00 -16.40
C TYR A 133 4.87 0.40 -16.83
N SER A 134 5.77 1.20 -17.44
CA SER A 134 7.09 0.74 -17.90
C SER A 134 8.08 0.42 -16.79
N GLY A 135 7.72 0.71 -15.53
CA GLY A 135 8.51 0.35 -14.36
C GLY A 135 8.39 1.35 -13.22
N TRP A 136 9.05 1.01 -12.11
CA TRP A 136 9.12 1.83 -10.91
C TRP A 136 10.38 2.72 -10.95
N PHE A 137 10.28 3.91 -10.37
CA PHE A 137 11.43 4.77 -10.11
C PHE A 137 11.43 5.26 -8.65
N VAL A 138 12.61 5.60 -8.15
CA VAL A 138 12.77 6.17 -6.80
C VAL A 138 12.29 7.61 -6.82
N LYS A 139 11.22 7.91 -6.09
CA LYS A 139 10.75 9.28 -5.90
C LYS A 139 11.56 10.01 -4.83
N CYS A 140 11.76 9.37 -3.68
CA CYS A 140 12.62 9.91 -2.62
C CYS A 140 13.14 8.81 -1.69
N VAL A 141 14.23 9.13 -0.99
CA VAL A 141 14.72 8.35 0.15
C VAL A 141 14.30 9.08 1.42
N ILE A 142 13.55 8.39 2.27
CA ILE A 142 13.05 8.87 3.56
C ILE A 142 14.14 8.63 4.58
N ASP A 143 14.64 9.71 5.16
CA ASP A 143 15.63 9.72 6.24
C ASP A 143 14.89 9.64 7.60
N LEU A 144 14.85 8.47 8.22
CA LEU A 144 14.17 8.31 9.51
C LEU A 144 14.97 8.90 10.67
N ASP A 145 16.28 9.16 10.53
CA ASP A 145 17.05 9.84 11.58
C ASP A 145 16.52 11.27 11.79
N ARG A 146 16.14 11.95 10.70
CA ARG A 146 15.51 13.26 10.79
C ARG A 146 14.15 13.22 11.48
N LEU A 147 13.35 12.20 11.18
CA LEU A 147 12.06 12.03 11.84
C LEU A 147 12.25 11.73 13.34
N ALA A 148 13.24 10.89 13.67
CA ALA A 148 13.59 10.54 15.04
C ALA A 148 14.12 11.72 15.87
N LYS A 149 14.75 12.74 15.26
CA LYS A 149 15.10 13.99 15.97
C LYS A 149 13.88 14.70 16.55
N ASN A 150 12.77 14.72 15.81
CA ASN A 150 11.53 15.35 16.24
C ASN A 150 10.65 14.39 17.08
N PHE A 151 10.80 13.08 16.86
CA PHE A 151 10.02 12.02 17.50
C PHE A 151 10.92 10.90 18.06
N PRO A 152 11.74 11.18 19.09
CA PRO A 152 12.78 10.25 19.55
C PRO A 152 12.24 8.92 20.10
N PHE A 153 10.98 8.86 20.51
CA PHE A 153 10.32 7.65 21.02
C PHE A 153 10.10 6.57 19.95
N MET A 154 10.27 6.89 18.65
CA MET A 154 10.29 5.87 17.60
C MET A 154 11.61 5.08 17.60
N ALA A 155 12.67 5.59 18.23
CA ALA A 155 13.92 4.87 18.38
C ALA A 155 13.78 3.81 19.47
N ARG A 156 14.02 2.55 19.10
CA ARG A 156 14.09 1.44 20.06
C ARG A 156 15.53 1.02 20.25
N ASN A 157 15.95 0.94 21.51
CA ASN A 157 17.16 0.23 21.90
C ASN A 157 16.77 -1.24 22.02
N PHE A 158 17.01 -2.03 20.97
CA PHE A 158 16.93 -3.48 21.11
C PHE A 158 18.26 -3.97 21.68
N ASP A 159 18.23 -4.59 22.85
CA ASP A 159 19.40 -5.14 23.56
C ASP A 159 20.17 -6.23 22.75
N TYR A 160 19.72 -6.57 21.54
CA TYR A 160 20.25 -7.66 20.71
C TYR A 160 20.60 -7.27 19.27
N THR A 161 20.61 -5.98 18.91
CA THR A 161 21.14 -5.55 17.61
C THR A 161 22.63 -5.26 17.72
N PRO A 162 23.49 -5.76 16.80
CA PRO A 162 24.91 -5.41 16.80
C PRO A 162 25.06 -3.88 16.79
N GLU A 163 25.94 -3.40 17.67
CA GLU A 163 25.96 -2.13 18.40
C GLU A 163 26.00 -0.80 17.60
N PHE A 164 25.69 -0.78 16.30
CA PHE A 164 26.02 0.39 15.47
C PHE A 164 24.88 1.11 14.76
N LEU A 165 23.62 0.64 14.82
CA LEU A 165 22.55 1.25 14.02
C LEU A 165 21.20 1.34 14.75
N PRO A 166 20.57 2.54 14.81
CA PRO A 166 19.27 2.71 15.46
C PRO A 166 18.19 1.94 14.70
N HIS A 167 17.34 1.21 15.44
CA HIS A 167 16.13 0.61 14.90
C HIS A 167 14.94 1.52 15.14
N TYR A 168 14.30 1.97 14.06
CA TYR A 168 13.12 2.82 14.14
C TYR A 168 11.83 2.03 13.97
N GLU A 169 11.00 2.14 15.00
CA GLU A 169 9.67 1.58 15.04
C GLU A 169 8.67 2.56 14.45
N CYS A 170 8.39 2.38 13.16
CA CYS A 170 7.38 3.15 12.44
C CYS A 170 6.85 2.38 11.23
N ASN A 171 5.63 2.70 10.81
CA ASN A 171 5.00 2.17 9.61
C ASN A 171 4.41 3.32 8.78
N VAL A 172 4.65 3.33 7.47
CA VAL A 172 3.89 4.20 6.57
C VAL A 172 2.47 3.65 6.40
N LEU A 173 1.48 4.44 6.81
CA LEU A 173 0.05 4.11 6.72
C LEU A 173 -0.56 4.52 5.38
N CYS A 174 -0.22 5.72 4.90
CA CYS A 174 -0.61 6.20 3.59
C CYS A 174 0.40 7.18 3.01
N VAL A 175 0.37 7.27 1.68
CA VAL A 175 0.98 8.38 0.93
C VAL A 175 -0.18 9.28 0.54
N ALA A 176 -0.11 10.55 0.91
CA ALA A 176 -1.07 11.57 0.57
C ALA A 176 -0.47 12.48 -0.49
N GLY A 177 -1.21 12.70 -1.57
CA GLY A 177 -0.82 13.66 -2.60
C GLY A 177 -1.08 15.08 -2.13
N LEU A 178 -0.14 15.99 -2.38
CA LEU A 178 -0.40 17.42 -2.26
C LEU A 178 -0.90 17.95 -3.61
N GLU A 179 -2.04 18.62 -3.60
CA GLU A 179 -2.52 19.37 -4.76
C GLU A 179 -1.61 20.58 -4.96
N GLY A 180 -0.96 20.66 -6.12
CA GLY A 180 -0.10 21.78 -6.52
C GLY A 180 -0.30 22.11 -8.00
N GLU A 181 -0.31 23.39 -8.33
CA GLU A 181 -0.67 23.96 -9.64
C GLU A 181 0.35 23.72 -10.78
N SER A 182 1.35 22.86 -10.61
CA SER A 182 2.43 22.72 -11.61
C SER A 182 2.39 21.38 -12.33
N ASP A 183 2.14 21.44 -13.64
CA ASP A 183 2.18 20.31 -14.61
C ASP A 183 3.59 19.69 -14.82
N ILE A 184 4.60 20.10 -14.02
CA ILE A 184 6.03 19.84 -14.31
C ILE A 184 6.72 19.04 -13.19
N ASP A 185 6.13 18.94 -12.00
CA ASP A 185 6.65 18.10 -10.91
C ASP A 185 5.59 17.07 -10.56
N GLU A 186 5.94 15.79 -10.45
CA GLU A 186 5.03 14.65 -10.28
C GLU A 186 4.37 14.62 -8.87
N GLY A 187 3.82 15.75 -8.42
CA GLY A 187 3.20 15.99 -7.12
C GLY A 187 4.20 15.91 -5.96
N ASP A 188 4.21 16.93 -5.10
CA ASP A 188 4.77 16.73 -3.77
C ASP A 188 3.86 15.76 -3.00
N VAL A 189 4.45 14.95 -2.13
CA VAL A 189 3.71 13.93 -1.38
C VAL A 189 4.08 14.02 0.08
N GLU A 190 3.12 13.68 0.92
CA GLU A 190 3.32 13.55 2.35
C GLU A 190 3.00 12.13 2.79
N LEU A 191 3.69 11.70 3.84
CA LEU A 191 3.56 10.38 4.42
C LEU A 191 2.79 10.51 5.72
N LEU A 192 1.80 9.64 5.88
CA LEU A 192 1.20 9.39 7.18
C LEU A 192 1.96 8.25 7.83
N VAL A 193 2.66 8.53 8.92
CA VAL A 193 3.53 7.59 9.61
C VAL A 193 2.94 7.27 10.97
N SER A 194 2.68 5.99 11.22
CA SER A 194 2.39 5.47 12.55
C SER A 194 3.69 5.16 13.28
N MET A 195 3.73 5.52 14.56
CA MET A 195 4.83 5.28 15.49
C MET A 195 4.23 5.11 16.89
N PRO A 196 5.00 4.68 17.91
CA PRO A 196 4.45 4.42 19.24
C PRO A 196 3.63 5.60 19.78
N GLY A 197 2.31 5.38 19.92
CA GLY A 197 1.35 6.32 20.49
C GLY A 197 0.96 7.50 19.60
N LYS A 198 1.52 7.63 18.38
CA LYS A 198 1.31 8.81 17.53
C LYS A 198 1.13 8.48 16.06
N ILE A 199 0.36 9.34 15.41
CA ILE A 199 0.27 9.43 13.96
C ILE A 199 0.84 10.79 13.55
N VAL A 200 1.83 10.77 12.68
CA VAL A 200 2.55 11.95 12.21
C VAL A 200 2.38 12.10 10.70
N ARG A 201 2.08 13.31 10.27
CA ARG A 201 2.17 13.72 8.87
C ARG A 201 3.58 14.23 8.61
N PHE A 202 4.25 13.68 7.61
CA PHE A 202 5.66 13.95 7.32
C PHE A 202 5.87 14.25 5.84
N ASN A 203 6.49 15.38 5.53
CA ASN A 203 6.92 15.73 4.19
C ASN A 203 8.39 15.34 3.99
N PRO A 204 8.72 14.34 3.16
CA PRO A 204 10.09 13.88 2.96
C PRO A 204 10.98 14.88 2.23
N ARG A 205 10.40 15.83 1.46
CA ARG A 205 11.13 16.85 0.71
C ARG A 205 11.57 18.00 1.63
N THR A 206 10.63 18.56 2.39
CA THR A 206 10.90 19.70 3.28
C THR A 206 11.35 19.29 4.67
N ASN A 207 11.24 18.00 5.00
CA ASN A 207 11.44 17.44 6.34
C ASN A 207 10.47 18.02 7.40
N ALA A 208 9.40 18.67 6.96
CA ALA A 208 8.36 19.16 7.85
C ALA A 208 7.58 17.97 8.43
N SER A 209 7.31 18.02 9.73
CA SER A 209 6.59 16.95 10.42
C SER A 209 5.62 17.52 11.44
N ARG A 210 4.40 16.97 11.49
CA ARG A 210 3.35 17.41 12.41
C ARG A 210 2.59 16.23 12.96
N GLU A 211 2.41 16.18 14.28
CA GLU A 211 1.48 15.24 14.93
C GLU A 211 0.05 15.57 14.52
N ILE A 212 -0.69 14.57 14.01
CA ILE A 212 -2.09 14.75 13.61
C ILE A 212 -3.05 13.87 14.39
N GLY A 213 -2.54 12.93 15.19
CA GLY A 213 -3.36 12.07 16.02
C GLY A 213 -2.53 11.30 17.04
N ARG A 214 -3.24 10.81 18.07
CA ARG A 214 -2.70 9.89 19.08
C ARG A 214 -3.46 8.60 19.02
N LEU A 215 -2.75 7.49 19.23
CA LEU A 215 -3.37 6.18 19.34
C LEU A 215 -3.24 5.72 20.80
N PRO A 216 -4.33 5.26 21.43
CA PRO A 216 -4.26 4.76 22.79
C PRO A 216 -3.36 3.53 22.82
N LEU A 217 -2.21 3.64 23.48
CA LEU A 217 -1.35 2.51 23.78
C LEU A 217 -1.93 1.79 24.99
N TYR A 218 -2.11 0.47 24.89
CA TYR A 218 -2.32 -0.33 26.10
C TYR A 218 -1.02 -0.29 26.94
N PRO A 219 -1.09 -0.32 28.28
CA PRO A 219 0.09 -0.20 29.15
C PRO A 219 1.19 -1.24 28.91
N TYR A 220 0.86 -2.35 28.24
CA TYR A 220 1.76 -3.45 27.90
C TYR A 220 2.13 -3.51 26.42
N ASN A 221 1.64 -2.58 25.61
CA ASN A 221 1.77 -2.62 24.15
C ASN A 221 2.40 -1.33 23.64
N ASP A 222 3.68 -1.17 23.90
CA ASP A 222 4.47 -0.06 23.37
C ASP A 222 4.77 -0.22 21.88
N SER A 223 4.54 -1.37 21.27
CA SER A 223 4.91 -1.61 19.87
C SER A 223 3.86 -1.16 18.83
N VAL A 224 4.33 -0.87 17.62
CA VAL A 224 3.56 -0.42 16.45
C VAL A 224 2.83 -1.63 15.84
N TRP A 225 1.71 -2.03 16.45
CA TRP A 225 0.80 -3.04 15.91
C TRP A 225 -0.14 -2.44 14.88
N TYR A 226 0.40 -1.94 13.76
CA TYR A 226 -0.45 -1.32 12.72
C TYR A 226 -0.22 -1.83 11.30
N LYS A 227 0.44 -3.00 11.12
CA LYS A 227 0.56 -3.62 9.78
C LYS A 227 -0.78 -4.04 9.16
N ASP A 228 -1.84 -4.14 9.95
CA ASP A 228 -3.15 -4.62 9.50
C ASP A 228 -4.18 -3.50 9.25
N PHE A 229 -3.84 -2.23 9.46
CA PHE A 229 -4.75 -1.12 9.16
C PHE A 229 -4.44 -0.52 7.79
N SER A 230 -5.43 -0.54 6.90
CA SER A 230 -5.40 0.24 5.66
C SER A 230 -6.01 1.61 5.91
N VAL A 231 -5.21 2.68 5.78
CA VAL A 231 -5.75 4.05 5.75
C VAL A 231 -6.18 4.33 4.31
N ASN A 232 -7.49 4.42 4.11
CA ASN A 232 -8.06 4.75 2.81
C ASN A 232 -8.41 6.24 2.80
N GLU A 233 -8.12 6.95 1.70
CA GLU A 233 -8.56 8.34 1.49
C GLU A 233 -10.10 8.47 1.59
N TYR A 234 -10.82 7.38 1.34
CA TYR A 234 -12.26 7.26 1.44
C TYR A 234 -12.63 5.91 2.09
N PHE A 235 -13.57 5.92 3.03
CA PHE A 235 -14.27 4.73 3.49
C PHE A 235 -15.75 4.91 3.15
N GLU A 236 -16.29 4.11 2.23
CA GLU A 236 -17.74 3.98 2.12
C GLU A 236 -18.18 2.87 3.08
N THR A 237 -18.71 3.27 4.22
CA THR A 237 -19.43 2.38 5.11
C THR A 237 -20.72 1.97 4.41
N ILE A 238 -20.79 0.73 3.93
CA ILE A 238 -22.06 0.15 3.49
C ILE A 238 -22.86 -0.15 4.76
N CYS A 239 -23.48 0.86 5.35
CA CYS A 239 -24.58 0.65 6.28
C CYS A 239 -25.84 0.42 5.44
N PRO A 240 -26.54 -0.72 5.57
CA PRO A 240 -27.91 -0.81 5.11
C PRO A 240 -28.76 0.10 6.02
N VAL A 241 -29.51 1.02 5.42
CA VAL A 241 -30.70 1.62 6.05
C VAL A 241 -31.89 0.79 5.63
#